data_AF-A0A6L2PJK9-F1
#
_entry.id   AF-A0A6L2PJK9-F1
#
_cell.length_a   1.000
_cell.length_b   1.000
_cell.length_c   1.000
_cell.angle_alpha   90.00
_cell.angle_beta   90.00
_cell.angle_gamma   90.00
#
_symmetry.space_group_name_H-M   'P 1'
#
loop_
_entity.id
_entity.type
_entity.pdbx_description
1 polymer ?
#
loop_
_entity_poly.entity_id
_entity_poly.type
_entity_poly.pdbx_seq_one_letter_code
_entity_poly.pdbx_strand_id
1 'polypeptide(L)'
;MKARHDHGSELEVTEHNRDAFIKEAAEGRPAEWLNQKPIIALYSHDILEGCRTYLEYFANSTSNFTQCAVRNARPIRMCERCVDYYLDVLKAHEDIYKAHDEGGHACKMELVNLDRLEVIEGAFDYVYKLWTRGHCNSCFVVKDNGTLTPQLLNITVKFQQLYNDTQNCFNKFYNVTTKKYEPAVCGNCTEKYCNLNKYYEDHKADTGEGILCMDIVDAMNLTRTEWSKLLGCYISEPNAELPLIISVILIAITPLVFYGTAKRFSAKAETRLQRRE
;
A
#
# COMPACT_ATOMS: atom_id res chain seq x y z
N MET A 1 -1.32 -44.52 -42.43
CA MET A 1 -0.07 -45.00 -41.80
C MET A 1 0.09 -44.21 -40.49
N LYS A 2 -0.43 -44.71 -39.37
CA LYS A 2 0.20 -45.58 -38.36
C LYS A 2 1.26 -44.87 -37.49
N ALA A 3 0.75 -44.31 -36.38
CA ALA A 3 1.21 -44.32 -34.99
C ALA A 3 2.71 -44.44 -34.65
N ARG A 4 3.14 -43.65 -33.64
CA ARG A 4 3.57 -44.20 -32.34
C ARG A 4 3.53 -43.15 -31.20
N HIS A 5 2.87 -43.55 -30.11
CA HIS A 5 2.88 -42.99 -28.76
C HIS A 5 4.25 -43.20 -28.09
N ASP A 6 4.58 -42.40 -27.07
CA ASP A 6 5.37 -42.93 -25.96
C ASP A 6 4.89 -42.40 -24.60
N HIS A 7 4.98 -43.30 -23.62
CA HIS A 7 4.27 -43.36 -22.35
C HIS A 7 4.94 -42.55 -21.23
N GLY A 8 4.12 -42.17 -20.23
CA GLY A 8 4.60 -41.74 -18.92
C GLY A 8 5.19 -42.88 -18.08
N SER A 9 5.96 -42.50 -17.06
CA SER A 9 6.45 -43.40 -16.01
C SER A 9 5.99 -42.87 -14.64
N GLU A 10 4.97 -43.54 -14.12
CA GLU A 10 4.49 -43.53 -12.75
C GLU A 10 5.52 -44.29 -11.89
N LEU A 11 6.00 -43.70 -10.80
CA LEU A 11 6.92 -44.33 -9.87
C LEU A 11 6.12 -45.20 -8.90
N GLU A 12 6.02 -46.50 -9.20
CA GLU A 12 5.54 -47.53 -8.27
C GLU A 12 6.48 -47.65 -7.07
N VAL A 13 5.95 -47.38 -5.87
CA VAL A 13 6.59 -47.71 -4.60
C VAL A 13 6.27 -49.17 -4.29
N THR A 14 7.21 -50.08 -4.56
CA THR A 14 7.07 -51.49 -4.23
C THR A 14 7.19 -51.73 -2.72
N GLU A 15 6.24 -52.49 -2.18
CA GLU A 15 6.01 -52.84 -0.76
C GLU A 15 7.18 -53.59 -0.08
N HIS A 16 8.24 -53.92 -0.81
CA HIS A 16 9.38 -54.69 -0.32
C HIS A 16 10.43 -53.87 0.47
N ASN A 17 10.30 -52.54 0.51
CA ASN A 17 11.30 -51.65 1.14
C ASN A 17 10.90 -51.13 2.53
N ARG A 18 9.72 -51.52 3.04
CA ARG A 18 9.24 -51.12 4.37
C ARG A 18 9.81 -52.01 5.49
N ASP A 19 10.05 -53.28 5.19
CA ASP A 19 10.55 -54.26 6.16
C ASP A 19 12.06 -54.16 6.43
N ALA A 20 12.84 -53.60 5.49
CA ALA A 20 14.27 -53.32 5.70
C ALA A 20 14.47 -52.15 6.69
N PHE A 21 13.61 -51.14 6.65
CA PHE A 21 13.70 -49.96 7.52
C PHE A 21 13.25 -50.23 8.97
N ILE A 22 12.33 -51.18 9.17
CA ILE A 22 11.89 -51.60 10.51
C ILE A 22 12.90 -52.54 11.17
N LYS A 23 13.65 -53.33 10.38
CA LYS A 23 14.66 -54.26 10.92
C LYS A 23 15.90 -53.54 11.47
N GLU A 24 16.27 -52.40 10.89
CA GLU A 24 17.38 -51.57 11.38
C GLU A 24 17.05 -50.79 12.67
N ALA A 25 15.77 -50.69 13.04
CA ALA A 25 15.30 -50.08 14.27
C ALA A 25 15.23 -51.06 15.48
N ALA A 26 15.40 -52.37 15.26
CA ALA A 26 15.17 -53.40 16.28
C ALA A 26 16.46 -54.09 16.80
N GLU A 27 17.63 -53.79 16.24
CA GLU A 27 18.90 -54.40 16.68
C GLU A 27 19.71 -53.43 17.56
N GLY A 28 19.65 -53.71 18.86
CA GLY A 28 20.26 -52.91 19.92
C GLY A 28 21.76 -52.71 19.76
N ARG A 29 22.17 -51.43 19.80
CA ARG A 29 23.52 -51.04 20.21
C ARG A 29 23.50 -50.68 21.70
N PRO A 30 24.51 -51.08 22.49
CA PRO A 30 24.54 -50.82 23.91
C PRO A 30 24.52 -49.31 24.19
N ALA A 31 23.60 -48.92 25.07
CA ALA A 31 23.42 -47.56 25.54
C ALA A 31 24.54 -47.18 26.52
N GLU A 32 25.67 -46.72 26.00
CA GLU A 32 26.78 -46.19 26.81
C GLU A 32 27.01 -44.67 26.60
N TRP A 33 26.07 -43.99 25.93
CA TRP A 33 26.10 -42.54 25.71
C TRP A 33 25.04 -41.74 26.49
N LEU A 34 24.27 -42.38 27.38
CA LEU A 34 23.18 -41.72 28.13
C LEU A 34 23.61 -40.95 29.39
N ASN A 35 24.90 -40.83 29.68
CA ASN A 35 25.39 -40.14 30.89
C ASN A 35 26.17 -38.84 30.64
N GLN A 36 26.18 -38.31 29.42
CA GLN A 36 26.49 -36.91 29.20
C GLN A 36 25.21 -36.19 28.83
N LYS A 37 24.56 -35.59 29.83
CA LYS A 37 23.66 -34.46 29.57
C LYS A 37 24.48 -33.49 28.71
N PRO A 38 24.10 -33.21 27.46
CA PRO A 38 24.80 -32.19 26.70
C PRO A 38 24.60 -30.89 27.47
N ILE A 39 25.70 -30.31 27.94
CA ILE A 39 25.72 -29.02 28.66
C ILE A 39 24.96 -27.94 27.85
N ILE A 40 24.88 -28.12 26.53
CA ILE A 40 24.15 -27.28 25.57
C ILE A 40 22.62 -27.36 25.75
N ALA A 41 22.03 -28.50 26.09
CA ALA A 41 20.57 -28.63 26.25
C ALA A 41 20.05 -28.05 27.57
N LEU A 42 20.91 -27.95 28.59
CA LEU A 42 20.57 -27.27 29.84
C LEU A 42 20.66 -25.74 29.67
N TYR A 43 21.56 -25.25 28.82
CA TYR A 43 21.75 -23.81 28.62
C TYR A 43 20.60 -23.15 27.83
N SER A 44 19.98 -23.87 26.89
CA SER A 44 18.91 -23.30 26.05
C SER A 44 17.51 -23.32 26.68
N HIS A 45 17.30 -24.05 27.77
CA HIS A 45 15.96 -24.21 28.34
C HIS A 45 15.67 -23.13 29.42
N ASP A 46 16.64 -22.80 30.27
CA ASP A 46 16.44 -21.87 31.39
C ASP A 46 16.60 -20.38 30.97
N ILE A 47 17.51 -20.07 30.04
CA ILE A 47 17.71 -18.69 29.52
C ILE A 47 16.50 -18.19 28.72
N LEU A 48 15.71 -19.12 28.18
CA LEU A 48 14.56 -18.81 27.35
C LEU A 48 13.37 -18.31 28.18
N GLU A 49 13.23 -18.65 29.47
CA GLU A 49 11.97 -18.38 30.19
C GLU A 49 11.73 -16.88 30.43
N GLY A 50 12.78 -16.11 30.74
CA GLY A 50 12.69 -14.66 30.94
C GLY A 50 12.49 -13.85 29.65
N CYS A 51 13.20 -14.23 28.57
CA CYS A 51 13.10 -13.52 27.28
C CYS A 51 11.90 -13.99 26.44
N ARG A 52 11.34 -15.17 26.73
CA ARG A 52 10.18 -15.73 26.01
C ARG A 52 8.94 -14.85 26.11
N THR A 53 8.69 -14.19 27.25
CA THR A 53 7.55 -13.27 27.36
C THR A 53 7.66 -12.10 26.37
N TYR A 54 8.86 -11.55 26.17
CA TYR A 54 9.09 -10.49 25.19
C TYR A 54 8.94 -11.00 23.75
N LEU A 55 9.43 -12.21 23.47
CA LEU A 55 9.24 -12.87 22.19
C LEU A 55 7.74 -13.11 21.88
N GLU A 56 6.98 -13.63 22.84
CA GLU A 56 5.55 -13.89 22.70
C GLU A 56 4.77 -12.58 22.53
N TYR A 57 5.13 -11.52 23.27
CA TYR A 57 4.52 -10.20 23.10
C TYR A 57 4.79 -9.64 21.69
N PHE A 58 6.03 -9.70 21.20
CA PHE A 58 6.38 -9.27 19.84
C PHE A 58 5.65 -10.09 18.77
N ALA A 59 5.56 -11.41 18.93
CA ALA A 59 4.84 -12.28 18.02
C ALA A 59 3.34 -11.94 17.96
N ASN A 60 2.72 -11.73 19.12
CA ASN A 60 1.31 -11.34 19.21
C ASN A 60 1.05 -9.96 18.61
N SER A 61 1.87 -8.96 18.94
CA SER A 61 1.74 -7.59 18.40
C SER A 61 1.87 -7.58 16.87
N THR A 62 2.86 -8.30 16.33
CA THR A 62 3.09 -8.39 14.88
C THR A 62 1.95 -9.11 14.16
N SER A 63 1.44 -10.20 14.75
CA SER A 63 0.27 -10.94 14.24
C SER A 63 -0.97 -10.05 14.21
N ASN A 64 -1.24 -9.32 15.30
CA ASN A 64 -2.37 -8.41 15.40
C ASN A 64 -2.30 -7.28 14.38
N PHE A 65 -1.13 -6.64 14.23
CA PHE A 65 -0.92 -5.62 13.20
C PHE A 65 -1.17 -6.19 11.81
N THR A 66 -0.59 -7.34 11.49
CA THR A 66 -0.73 -7.98 10.18
C THR A 66 -2.18 -8.32 9.87
N GLN A 67 -2.90 -8.88 10.84
CA GLN A 67 -4.33 -9.17 10.70
C GLN A 67 -5.14 -7.89 10.47
N CYS A 68 -4.87 -6.83 11.25
CA CYS A 68 -5.54 -5.55 11.09
C CYS A 68 -5.28 -4.95 9.70
N ALA A 69 -4.03 -4.95 9.24
CA ALA A 69 -3.64 -4.39 7.96
C ALA A 69 -4.32 -5.11 6.80
N VAL A 70 -4.34 -6.45 6.81
CA VAL A 70 -5.00 -7.23 5.76
C VAL A 70 -6.52 -7.00 5.74
N ARG A 71 -7.16 -6.92 6.92
CA ARG A 71 -8.62 -6.65 7.01
C ARG A 71 -9.01 -5.25 6.54
N ASN A 72 -8.08 -4.30 6.61
CA ASN A 72 -8.30 -2.90 6.19
C ASN A 72 -7.55 -2.55 4.90
N ALA A 73 -7.27 -3.54 4.05
CA ALA A 73 -6.57 -3.34 2.78
C ALA A 73 -7.50 -2.85 1.65
N ARG A 74 -8.82 -3.03 1.76
CA ARG A 74 -9.81 -2.64 0.74
C ARG A 74 -11.16 -2.25 1.38
N PRO A 75 -11.57 -0.97 1.35
CA PRO A 75 -10.74 0.21 1.02
C PRO A 75 -9.57 0.33 2.01
N ILE A 76 -8.48 0.97 1.59
CA ILE A 76 -7.29 1.13 2.45
C ILE A 76 -7.65 2.05 3.61
N ARG A 77 -7.63 1.50 4.83
CA ARG A 77 -7.82 2.22 6.11
C ARG A 77 -6.83 1.76 7.18
N MET A 78 -5.70 1.23 6.75
CA MET A 78 -4.73 0.59 7.63
C MET A 78 -4.13 1.60 8.60
N CYS A 79 -3.79 2.81 8.13
CA CYS A 79 -3.13 3.79 8.99
C CYS A 79 -4.02 4.15 10.18
N GLU A 80 -5.27 4.52 9.92
CA GLU A 80 -6.25 4.93 10.93
C GLU A 80 -6.67 3.78 11.85
N ARG A 81 -6.85 2.57 11.30
CA ARG A 81 -7.41 1.43 12.06
C ARG A 81 -6.38 0.61 12.81
N CYS A 82 -5.12 0.68 12.41
CA CYS A 82 -4.08 -0.21 12.91
C CYS A 82 -2.95 0.53 13.65
N VAL A 83 -3.10 1.82 13.94
CA VAL A 83 -2.07 2.63 14.62
C VAL A 83 -1.69 2.07 15.98
N ASP A 84 -2.66 1.64 16.78
CA ASP A 84 -2.37 1.10 18.12
C ASP A 84 -1.54 -0.19 18.02
N TYR A 85 -1.91 -1.09 17.11
CA TYR A 85 -1.14 -2.31 16.86
C TYR A 85 0.27 -2.01 16.32
N TYR A 86 0.42 -0.97 15.50
CA TYR A 86 1.73 -0.54 15.02
C TYR A 86 2.61 -0.04 16.19
N LEU A 87 2.04 0.79 17.08
CA LEU A 87 2.74 1.26 18.28
C LEU A 87 3.12 0.11 19.22
N ASP A 88 2.26 -0.89 19.37
CA ASP A 88 2.56 -2.10 20.14
C ASP A 88 3.71 -2.91 19.54
N VAL A 89 3.83 -2.98 18.21
CA VAL A 89 5.00 -3.61 17.56
C VAL A 89 6.27 -2.83 17.81
N LEU A 90 6.25 -1.49 17.67
CA LEU A 90 7.41 -0.65 17.97
C LEU A 90 7.90 -0.84 19.40
N LYS A 91 6.95 -0.83 20.34
CA LYS A 91 7.23 -1.04 21.76
C LYS A 91 7.77 -2.45 22.02
N ALA A 92 7.11 -3.49 21.50
CA ALA A 92 7.54 -4.87 21.73
C ALA A 92 8.95 -5.13 21.19
N HIS A 93 9.29 -4.54 20.04
CA HIS A 93 10.64 -4.60 19.49
C HIS A 93 11.64 -3.86 20.38
N GLU A 94 11.35 -2.63 20.78
CA GLU A 94 12.21 -1.85 21.67
C GLU A 94 12.43 -2.55 23.03
N ASP A 95 11.39 -3.17 23.57
CA ASP A 95 11.44 -3.91 24.83
C ASP A 95 12.40 -5.11 24.75
N ILE A 96 12.44 -5.85 23.63
CA ILE A 96 13.43 -6.94 23.41
C ILE A 96 14.87 -6.42 23.51
N TYR A 97 15.12 -5.22 23.01
CA TYR A 97 16.45 -4.62 23.00
C TYR A 97 16.90 -4.11 24.38
N LYS A 98 15.94 -3.75 25.24
CA LYS A 98 16.19 -3.23 26.59
C LYS A 98 16.11 -4.31 27.67
N ALA A 99 15.40 -5.41 27.40
CA ALA A 99 15.16 -6.47 28.35
C ALA A 99 16.42 -7.27 28.69
N HIS A 100 16.47 -7.72 29.93
CA HIS A 100 17.45 -8.67 30.44
C HIS A 100 16.71 -9.84 31.10
N ASP A 101 17.26 -11.04 30.99
CA ASP A 101 16.74 -12.22 31.68
C ASP A 101 17.01 -12.15 33.20
N GLU A 102 16.50 -13.12 33.96
CA GLU A 102 16.72 -13.20 35.42
C GLU A 102 18.20 -13.37 35.79
N GLY A 103 19.03 -13.83 34.86
CA GLY A 103 20.49 -13.96 34.99
C GLY A 103 21.26 -12.69 34.59
N GLY A 104 20.59 -11.64 34.14
CA GLY A 104 21.20 -10.40 33.66
C GLY A 104 21.75 -10.45 32.23
N HIS A 105 21.43 -11.47 31.44
CA HIS A 105 21.78 -11.53 30.01
C HIS A 105 20.80 -10.72 29.17
N ALA A 106 21.32 -9.95 28.22
CA ALA A 106 20.49 -9.11 27.35
C ALA A 106 19.70 -9.98 26.36
N CYS A 107 18.36 -9.86 26.36
CA CYS A 107 17.48 -10.64 25.48
C CYS A 107 17.79 -10.43 23.99
N LYS A 108 18.31 -9.26 23.61
CA LYS A 108 18.81 -8.99 22.25
C LYS A 108 19.83 -10.04 21.79
N MET A 109 20.79 -10.40 22.64
CA MET A 109 21.84 -11.35 22.27
C MET A 109 21.28 -12.75 22.02
N GLU A 110 20.24 -13.10 22.77
CA GLU A 110 19.59 -14.42 22.74
C GLU A 110 18.46 -14.53 21.70
N LEU A 111 17.86 -13.42 21.27
CA LEU A 111 16.70 -13.46 20.35
C LEU A 111 16.99 -12.90 18.96
N VAL A 112 17.88 -11.91 18.86
CA VAL A 112 18.10 -11.16 17.60
C VAL A 112 19.41 -11.53 16.93
N ASN A 113 20.47 -11.82 17.70
CA ASN A 113 21.83 -11.99 17.16
C ASN A 113 22.27 -13.45 16.95
N LEU A 114 21.37 -14.43 17.09
CA LEU A 114 21.75 -15.86 17.10
C LEU A 114 21.84 -16.51 15.72
N ASP A 115 21.03 -16.05 14.75
CA ASP A 115 20.88 -16.74 13.47
C ASP A 115 20.92 -15.80 12.28
N ARG A 116 21.29 -16.33 11.10
CA ARG A 116 21.39 -15.55 9.85
C ARG A 116 20.04 -15.27 9.20
N LEU A 117 18.96 -15.87 9.69
CA LEU A 117 17.62 -15.70 9.16
C LEU A 117 16.96 -14.44 9.76
N GLU A 118 17.31 -14.07 11.00
CA GLU A 118 16.94 -12.83 11.67
C GLU A 118 15.42 -12.60 11.66
N VAL A 119 14.64 -13.62 12.04
CA VAL A 119 13.17 -13.63 11.90
C VAL A 119 12.50 -12.43 12.58
N ILE A 120 12.99 -12.05 13.76
CA ILE A 120 12.45 -10.92 14.54
C ILE A 120 12.65 -9.61 13.79
N GLU A 121 13.85 -9.37 13.26
CA GLU A 121 14.16 -8.16 12.49
C GLU A 121 13.41 -8.14 11.16
N GLY A 122 13.33 -9.27 10.46
CA GLY A 122 12.56 -9.38 9.23
C GLY A 122 11.06 -9.09 9.44
N ALA A 123 10.49 -9.57 10.55
CA ALA A 123 9.11 -9.32 10.91
C ALA A 123 8.87 -7.84 11.28
N PHE A 124 9.76 -7.25 12.07
CA PHE A 124 9.69 -5.83 12.42
C PHE A 124 9.82 -4.95 11.17
N ASP A 125 10.80 -5.25 10.32
CA ASP A 125 11.06 -4.54 9.07
C ASP A 125 9.87 -4.61 8.11
N TYR A 126 9.17 -5.75 8.03
CA TYR A 126 7.92 -5.86 7.28
C TYR A 126 6.86 -4.86 7.77
N VAL A 127 6.62 -4.81 9.08
CA VAL A 127 5.65 -3.88 9.70
C VAL A 127 6.06 -2.43 9.45
N TYR A 128 7.31 -2.10 9.74
CA TYR A 128 7.87 -0.76 9.59
C TYR A 128 7.82 -0.28 8.13
N LYS A 129 8.24 -1.11 7.17
CA LYS A 129 8.21 -0.80 5.74
C LYS A 129 6.79 -0.72 5.19
N LEU A 130 5.84 -1.49 5.71
CA LEU A 130 4.45 -1.37 5.31
C LEU A 130 3.87 -0.02 5.77
N TRP A 131 4.12 0.35 7.03
CA TRP A 131 3.67 1.62 7.60
C TRP A 131 4.26 2.84 6.88
N THR A 132 5.57 2.82 6.61
CA THR A 132 6.28 3.93 5.94
C THR A 132 5.89 4.06 4.47
N ARG A 133 5.72 2.96 3.72
CA ARG A 133 5.17 3.01 2.34
C ARG A 133 3.75 3.54 2.28
N GLY A 134 2.96 3.31 3.33
CA GLY A 134 1.63 3.90 3.47
C GLY A 134 1.66 5.39 3.80
N HIS A 135 2.84 5.96 4.07
CA HIS A 135 3.01 7.31 4.61
C HIS A 135 2.09 7.57 5.81
N CYS A 136 1.92 6.55 6.65
CA CYS A 136 0.91 6.58 7.70
C CYS A 136 1.21 7.64 8.77
N ASN A 137 2.47 8.01 8.98
CA ASN A 137 2.82 9.13 9.87
C ASN A 137 2.11 10.44 9.46
N SER A 138 1.89 10.66 8.16
CA SER A 138 1.20 11.86 7.64
C SER A 138 -0.30 11.89 7.97
N CYS A 139 -0.87 10.82 8.54
CA CYS A 139 -2.23 10.83 9.07
C CYS A 139 -2.30 11.40 10.51
N PHE A 140 -1.17 11.43 11.24
CA PHE A 140 -1.13 11.57 12.69
C PHE A 140 -0.21 12.70 13.17
N VAL A 141 -0.45 13.17 14.40
CA VAL A 141 0.42 14.13 15.06
C VAL A 141 1.70 13.42 15.53
N VAL A 142 2.84 13.93 15.07
CA VAL A 142 4.16 13.57 15.56
C VAL A 142 4.61 14.66 16.53
N LYS A 143 4.97 14.29 17.76
CA LYS A 143 5.48 15.22 18.77
C LYS A 143 6.89 15.71 18.41
N ASP A 144 7.34 16.81 19.01
CA ASP A 144 8.66 17.42 18.75
C ASP A 144 9.84 16.46 18.95
N ASN A 145 9.67 15.45 19.81
CA ASN A 145 10.65 14.41 20.06
C ASN A 145 10.62 13.26 19.03
N GLY A 146 9.87 13.41 17.93
CA GLY A 146 9.70 12.39 16.88
C GLY A 146 8.75 11.25 17.26
N THR A 147 8.10 11.29 18.42
CA THR A 147 7.17 10.22 18.84
C THR A 147 5.83 10.35 18.12
N LEU A 148 5.44 9.26 17.44
CA LEU A 148 4.12 9.11 16.81
C LEU A 148 3.03 9.01 17.89
N THR A 149 1.91 9.68 17.67
CA THR A 149 0.72 9.55 18.52
C THR A 149 -0.44 8.99 17.72
N PRO A 150 -1.40 8.30 18.33
CA PRO A 150 -2.62 7.86 17.64
C PRO A 150 -3.59 9.02 17.35
N GLN A 151 -3.23 10.27 17.69
CA GLN A 151 -4.05 11.44 17.43
C GLN A 151 -3.94 11.86 15.96
N LEU A 152 -5.08 11.93 15.28
CA LEU A 152 -5.16 12.35 13.88
C LEU A 152 -4.81 13.83 13.70
N LEU A 153 -4.15 14.14 12.59
CA LEU A 153 -3.94 15.52 12.15
C LEU A 153 -5.26 16.19 11.80
N ASN A 154 -5.33 17.51 11.99
CA ASN A 154 -6.50 18.32 11.60
C ASN A 154 -6.87 18.13 10.13
N ILE A 155 -5.86 17.92 9.27
CA ILE A 155 -6.07 17.68 7.84
C ILE A 155 -6.83 16.37 7.63
N THR A 156 -6.38 15.30 8.28
CA THR A 156 -7.02 13.97 8.23
C THR A 156 -8.45 14.02 8.78
N VAL A 157 -8.65 14.65 9.94
CA VAL A 157 -9.99 14.79 10.55
C VAL A 157 -10.93 15.55 9.62
N LYS A 158 -10.47 16.65 9.04
CA LYS A 158 -11.31 17.46 8.14
C LYS A 158 -11.62 16.73 6.84
N PHE A 159 -10.64 16.02 6.26
CA PHE A 159 -10.86 15.16 5.10
C PHE A 159 -11.93 14.09 5.39
N GLN A 160 -11.82 13.37 6.52
CA GLN A 160 -12.80 12.36 6.90
C GLN A 160 -14.22 12.91 7.04
N GLN A 161 -14.38 14.12 7.59
CA GLN A 161 -15.68 14.79 7.68
C GLN A 161 -16.27 15.02 6.28
N LEU A 162 -15.50 15.64 5.38
CA LEU A 162 -15.94 15.92 4.01
C LEU A 162 -16.23 14.63 3.22
N TYR A 163 -15.41 13.60 3.44
CA TYR A 163 -15.57 12.27 2.85
C TYR A 163 -16.87 11.64 3.33
N ASN A 164 -17.10 11.59 4.64
CA ASN A 164 -18.33 11.03 5.21
C ASN A 164 -19.57 11.81 4.73
N ASP A 165 -19.52 13.13 4.67
CA ASP A 165 -20.63 13.95 4.15
C ASP A 165 -20.95 13.62 2.69
N THR A 166 -19.91 13.43 1.86
CA THR A 166 -20.05 13.06 0.44
C THR A 166 -20.64 11.67 0.29
N GLN A 167 -20.10 10.68 1.01
CA GLN A 167 -20.58 9.29 1.00
C GLN A 167 -22.00 9.17 1.54
N ASN A 168 -22.33 9.90 2.61
CA ASN A 168 -23.69 10.00 3.13
C ASN A 168 -24.65 10.61 2.11
N CYS A 169 -24.19 11.57 1.31
CA CYS A 169 -24.99 12.11 0.21
C CYS A 169 -25.24 11.05 -0.85
N PHE A 170 -24.21 10.33 -1.32
CA PHE A 170 -24.37 9.27 -2.32
C PHE A 170 -25.31 8.17 -1.85
N ASN A 171 -25.15 7.71 -0.60
CA ASN A 171 -25.97 6.65 -0.01
C ASN A 171 -27.46 7.02 0.10
N LYS A 172 -27.81 8.30 0.26
CA LYS A 172 -29.21 8.76 0.26
C LYS A 172 -29.92 8.51 -1.06
N PHE A 173 -29.18 8.52 -2.17
CA PHE A 173 -29.71 8.27 -3.51
C PHE A 173 -29.47 6.84 -3.99
N TYR A 174 -28.91 5.97 -3.15
CA TYR A 174 -28.72 4.57 -3.48
C TYR A 174 -29.97 3.76 -3.13
N ASN A 175 -30.60 3.20 -4.16
CA ASN A 175 -31.75 2.34 -3.98
C ASN A 175 -31.28 0.89 -3.77
N VAL A 176 -31.41 0.40 -2.54
CA VAL A 176 -30.97 -0.96 -2.15
C VAL A 176 -31.73 -2.06 -2.91
N THR A 177 -33.00 -1.84 -3.23
CA THR A 177 -33.86 -2.81 -3.92
C THR A 177 -33.45 -2.98 -5.38
N THR A 178 -33.24 -1.87 -6.09
CA THR A 178 -32.87 -1.89 -7.51
C THR A 178 -31.37 -1.96 -7.74
N LYS A 179 -30.55 -1.79 -6.68
CA LYS A 179 -29.09 -1.69 -6.71
C LYS A 179 -28.60 -0.63 -7.69
N LYS A 180 -29.29 0.51 -7.74
CA LYS A 180 -29.02 1.63 -8.65
C LYS A 180 -29.10 2.95 -7.91
N TYR A 181 -28.32 3.91 -8.39
CA TYR A 181 -28.41 5.29 -7.92
C TYR A 181 -29.49 6.06 -8.67
N GLU A 182 -30.16 6.96 -7.96
CA GLU A 182 -31.12 7.88 -8.56
C GLU A 182 -30.41 8.97 -9.38
N PRO A 183 -30.95 9.38 -10.55
CA PRO A 183 -30.32 10.39 -11.40
C PRO A 183 -30.10 11.75 -10.72
N ALA A 184 -30.86 12.04 -9.66
CA ALA A 184 -30.76 13.27 -8.89
C ALA A 184 -29.48 13.38 -8.04
N VAL A 185 -28.69 12.30 -7.91
CA VAL A 185 -27.46 12.26 -7.10
C VAL A 185 -26.44 13.32 -7.52
N CYS A 186 -26.22 13.51 -8.82
CA CYS A 186 -25.23 14.48 -9.30
C CYS A 186 -25.63 15.90 -8.87
N GLY A 187 -26.88 16.30 -9.12
CA GLY A 187 -27.35 17.64 -8.77
C GLY A 187 -27.29 17.94 -7.28
N ASN A 188 -27.59 16.95 -6.43
CA ASN A 188 -27.66 17.15 -4.97
C ASN A 188 -26.33 16.97 -4.24
N CYS A 189 -25.41 16.15 -4.78
CA CYS A 189 -24.15 15.82 -4.11
C CYS A 189 -22.93 16.53 -4.72
N THR A 190 -23.09 17.30 -5.81
CA THR A 190 -21.98 18.03 -6.47
C THR A 190 -21.24 18.93 -5.49
N GLU A 191 -21.94 19.72 -4.67
CA GLU A 191 -21.28 20.63 -3.73
C GLU A 191 -20.38 19.87 -2.72
N LYS A 192 -20.88 18.76 -2.16
CA LYS A 192 -20.12 17.96 -1.19
C LYS A 192 -18.90 17.31 -1.84
N TYR A 193 -19.08 16.71 -3.01
CA TYR A 193 -17.98 16.14 -3.79
C TYR A 193 -16.94 17.21 -4.18
N CYS A 194 -17.35 18.37 -4.68
CA CYS A 194 -16.44 19.47 -5.04
C CYS A 194 -15.67 19.99 -3.82
N ASN A 195 -16.32 20.14 -2.67
CA ASN A 195 -15.65 20.57 -1.44
C ASN A 195 -14.59 19.55 -0.99
N LEU A 196 -14.91 18.26 -1.02
CA LEU A 196 -13.96 17.18 -0.74
C LEU A 196 -12.78 17.19 -1.73
N ASN A 197 -13.08 17.25 -3.03
CA ASN A 197 -12.09 17.21 -4.09
C ASN A 197 -11.14 18.41 -4.02
N LYS A 198 -11.68 19.60 -3.78
CA LYS A 198 -10.90 20.81 -3.58
C LYS A 198 -10.01 20.69 -2.34
N TYR A 199 -10.57 20.25 -1.22
CA TYR A 199 -9.81 20.06 0.01
C TYR A 199 -8.63 19.10 -0.19
N TYR A 200 -8.84 17.99 -0.91
CA TYR A 200 -7.79 17.05 -1.27
C TYR A 200 -6.71 17.70 -2.15
N GLU A 201 -7.08 18.39 -3.24
CA GLU A 201 -6.09 19.00 -4.15
C GLU A 201 -5.32 20.14 -3.49
N ASP A 202 -5.96 20.97 -2.66
CA ASP A 202 -5.30 22.03 -1.89
C ASP A 202 -4.19 21.47 -0.97
N HIS A 203 -4.34 20.24 -0.47
CA HIS A 203 -3.38 19.62 0.45
C HIS A 203 -2.44 18.60 -0.22
N LYS A 204 -2.63 18.30 -1.51
CA LYS A 204 -1.80 17.34 -2.26
C LYS A 204 -0.41 17.90 -2.59
N ALA A 205 -0.22 19.22 -2.55
CA ALA A 205 1.00 19.91 -3.00
C ALA A 205 1.66 20.86 -1.96
N ASP A 206 0.90 21.41 -1.00
CA ASP A 206 1.37 22.53 -0.17
C ASP A 206 2.29 22.17 1.01
N THR A 207 2.55 20.90 1.30
CA THR A 207 3.31 20.50 2.50
C THR A 207 4.83 20.46 2.33
N GLY A 208 5.40 20.73 1.14
CA GLY A 208 6.86 20.68 0.90
C GLY A 208 7.49 19.28 0.99
N GLU A 209 6.83 18.34 1.66
CA GLU A 209 7.09 16.91 1.79
C GLU A 209 5.83 16.11 1.37
N GLY A 210 5.26 16.50 0.23
CA GLY A 210 3.91 16.15 -0.25
C GLY A 210 3.58 14.67 -0.28
N ILE A 211 3.19 14.09 0.86
CA ILE A 211 2.66 12.74 0.91
C ILE A 211 1.54 12.66 1.94
N LEU A 212 0.31 12.90 1.49
CA LEU A 212 -0.90 12.49 2.21
C LEU A 212 -0.81 10.98 2.49
N CYS A 213 -1.28 10.55 3.66
CA CYS A 213 -1.30 9.12 3.97
C CYS A 213 -2.21 8.35 3.00
N MET A 214 -1.88 7.07 2.79
CA MET A 214 -2.56 6.25 1.79
C MET A 214 -4.05 6.03 2.05
N ASP A 215 -4.50 6.12 3.31
CA ASP A 215 -5.92 6.09 3.65
C ASP A 215 -6.70 7.23 2.96
N ILE A 216 -6.14 8.45 2.94
CA ILE A 216 -6.74 9.62 2.27
C ILE A 216 -6.70 9.46 0.74
N VAL A 217 -5.53 9.05 0.22
CA VAL A 217 -5.31 8.91 -1.23
C VAL A 217 -6.24 7.85 -1.83
N ASP A 218 -6.36 6.69 -1.18
CA ASP A 218 -7.25 5.61 -1.64
C ASP A 218 -8.72 6.03 -1.54
N ALA A 219 -9.14 6.63 -0.43
CA ALA A 219 -10.50 7.13 -0.25
C ALA A 219 -10.89 8.15 -1.34
N MET A 220 -10.00 9.09 -1.68
CA MET A 220 -10.27 10.05 -2.75
C MET A 220 -10.32 9.38 -4.13
N ASN A 221 -9.40 8.45 -4.42
CA ASN A 221 -9.37 7.73 -5.70
C ASN A 221 -10.63 6.87 -5.90
N LEU A 222 -11.10 6.19 -4.85
CA LEU A 222 -12.35 5.45 -4.87
C LEU A 222 -13.55 6.39 -5.05
N THR A 223 -13.59 7.50 -4.32
CA THR A 223 -14.67 8.49 -4.44
C THR A 223 -14.74 9.10 -5.85
N ARG A 224 -13.61 9.39 -6.48
CA ARG A 224 -13.55 9.86 -7.88
C ARG A 224 -14.05 8.80 -8.86
N THR A 225 -13.70 7.55 -8.63
CA THR A 225 -14.16 6.42 -9.44
C THR A 225 -15.67 6.24 -9.30
N GLU A 226 -16.20 6.33 -8.07
CA GLU A 226 -17.63 6.29 -7.80
C GLU A 226 -18.36 7.46 -8.48
N TRP A 227 -17.89 8.69 -8.29
CA TRP A 227 -18.46 9.88 -8.89
C TRP A 227 -18.55 9.83 -10.42
N SER A 228 -17.43 9.49 -11.07
CA SER A 228 -17.34 9.52 -12.53
C SER A 228 -17.93 8.27 -13.18
N LYS A 229 -17.56 7.07 -12.72
CA LYS A 229 -17.89 5.82 -13.40
C LYS A 229 -19.18 5.17 -12.89
N LEU A 230 -19.43 5.20 -11.58
CA LEU A 230 -20.60 4.56 -11.00
C LEU A 230 -21.83 5.47 -11.08
N LEU A 231 -21.68 6.75 -10.74
CA LEU A 231 -22.76 7.73 -10.77
C LEU A 231 -22.93 8.41 -12.14
N GLY A 232 -21.88 8.41 -12.98
CA GLY A 232 -21.91 9.10 -14.27
C GLY A 232 -21.91 10.63 -14.16
N CYS A 233 -21.49 11.16 -13.01
CA CYS A 233 -21.45 12.60 -12.78
C CYS A 233 -20.16 13.20 -13.36
N TYR A 234 -20.28 14.41 -13.92
CA TYR A 234 -19.13 15.17 -14.40
C TYR A 234 -19.19 16.59 -13.82
N ILE A 235 -18.02 17.16 -13.52
CA ILE A 235 -17.90 18.57 -13.18
C ILE A 235 -17.66 19.30 -14.51
N SER A 236 -18.54 20.23 -14.86
CA SER A 236 -18.31 21.12 -15.99
C SER A 236 -17.18 22.10 -15.64
N GLU A 237 -15.97 21.84 -16.11
CA GLU A 237 -14.94 22.89 -16.12
C GLU A 237 -15.32 23.94 -17.20
N PRO A 238 -15.07 25.24 -16.95
CA PRO A 238 -15.33 26.26 -17.96
C PRO A 238 -14.53 25.92 -19.22
N ASN A 239 -15.24 25.77 -20.34
CA ASN A 239 -14.79 25.26 -21.64
C ASN A 239 -13.39 25.76 -22.07
N ALA A 240 -12.32 25.15 -21.58
CA ALA A 240 -10.94 25.39 -22.04
C ALA A 240 -10.72 24.82 -23.45
N GLU A 241 -11.61 23.92 -23.87
CA GLU A 241 -11.67 23.36 -25.23
C GLU A 241 -11.86 24.45 -26.29
N LEU A 242 -12.69 25.46 -26.04
CA LEU A 242 -12.99 26.49 -27.03
C LEU A 242 -11.77 27.38 -27.35
N PRO A 243 -11.05 27.98 -26.38
CA PRO A 243 -9.83 28.71 -26.67
C PRO A 243 -8.73 27.82 -27.26
N LEU A 244 -8.64 26.54 -26.87
CA LEU A 244 -7.71 25.58 -27.47
C LEU A 244 -8.02 25.35 -28.96
N ILE A 245 -9.27 25.07 -29.31
CA ILE A 245 -9.70 24.87 -30.70
C ILE A 245 -9.39 26.12 -31.54
N ILE A 246 -9.70 27.31 -31.02
CA ILE A 246 -9.39 28.58 -31.70
C ILE A 246 -7.87 28.73 -31.93
N SER A 247 -7.05 28.40 -30.93
CA SER A 247 -5.59 28.50 -31.04
C SER A 247 -5.03 27.57 -32.14
N VAL A 248 -5.53 26.33 -32.21
CA VAL A 248 -5.12 25.34 -33.22
C VAL A 248 -5.50 25.82 -34.63
N ILE A 249 -6.69 26.38 -34.80
CA ILE A 249 -7.15 26.93 -36.08
C ILE A 249 -6.25 28.10 -36.53
N LEU A 250 -5.91 29.02 -35.63
CA LEU A 250 -5.04 30.16 -35.96
C LEU A 250 -3.63 29.71 -36.39
N ILE A 251 -3.06 28.73 -35.68
CA ILE A 251 -1.76 28.15 -36.03
C ILE A 251 -1.85 27.47 -37.41
N ALA A 252 -2.92 26.71 -37.69
CA ALA A 252 -3.11 26.03 -38.97
C ALA A 252 -3.32 26.97 -40.16
N ILE A 253 -3.93 28.15 -39.95
CA ILE A 253 -4.13 29.16 -41.00
C ILE A 253 -2.84 29.92 -41.32
N THR A 254 -1.91 30.03 -40.37
CA THR A 254 -0.67 30.82 -40.51
C THR A 254 0.17 30.43 -41.73
N PRO A 255 0.45 29.15 -42.02
CA PRO A 255 1.14 28.73 -43.24
C PRO A 255 0.40 29.11 -44.53
N LEU A 256 -0.93 28.98 -44.56
CA LEU A 256 -1.73 29.31 -45.75
C LEU A 256 -1.65 30.81 -46.07
N VAL A 257 -1.71 31.66 -45.04
CA VAL A 257 -1.54 33.11 -45.19
C VAL A 257 -0.11 33.45 -45.60
N PHE A 258 0.91 32.80 -45.03
CA PHE A 258 2.31 33.00 -45.40
C PHE A 258 2.57 32.66 -46.88
N TYR A 259 2.18 31.47 -47.33
CA TYR A 259 2.35 31.08 -48.73
C TYR A 259 1.49 31.92 -49.69
N GLY A 260 0.27 32.28 -49.28
CA GLY A 260 -0.60 33.15 -50.07
C GLY A 260 -0.03 34.56 -50.25
N THR A 261 0.53 35.14 -49.20
CA THR A 261 1.17 36.46 -49.25
C THR A 261 2.47 36.40 -50.06
N ALA A 262 3.33 35.40 -49.83
CA ALA A 262 4.57 35.19 -50.58
C ALA A 262 4.31 35.08 -52.10
N LYS A 263 3.28 34.34 -52.52
CA LYS A 263 2.88 34.21 -53.93
C LYS A 263 2.42 35.54 -54.52
N ARG A 264 1.60 36.32 -53.80
CA ARG A 264 1.14 37.64 -54.27
C ARG A 264 2.27 38.65 -54.40
N PHE A 265 3.21 38.67 -53.44
CA PHE A 265 4.38 39.55 -53.52
C PHE A 265 5.32 39.17 -54.66
N SER A 266 5.57 37.88 -54.87
CA SER A 266 6.42 37.39 -55.96
C SER A 266 5.83 37.70 -57.33
N ALA A 267 4.53 37.42 -57.55
CA ALA A 267 3.84 37.74 -58.80
C ALA A 267 3.86 39.25 -59.10
N LYS A 268 3.66 40.10 -58.08
CA LYS A 268 3.70 41.57 -58.24
C LYS A 268 5.10 42.10 -58.57
N ALA A 269 6.16 41.41 -58.16
CA ALA A 269 7.53 41.74 -58.51
C ALA A 269 7.84 41.41 -59.98
N GLU A 270 7.41 40.23 -60.48
CA GLU A 270 7.54 39.84 -61.89
C GLU A 270 6.83 40.81 -62.83
N THR A 271 5.58 41.21 -62.51
CA THR A 271 4.84 42.17 -63.36
C THR A 271 5.48 43.56 -63.42
N ARG A 272 6.26 43.95 -62.39
CA ARG A 272 6.98 45.22 -62.37
C ARG A 272 8.26 45.18 -63.21
N LEU A 273 8.90 44.02 -63.31
CA LEU A 273 10.09 43.82 -64.15
C LEU A 273 9.70 43.79 -65.63
N GLN A 274 8.64 43.07 -66.00
CA GLN A 274 8.12 43.04 -67.38
C GLN A 274 7.58 44.38 -67.90
N ARG A 275 7.30 45.35 -67.02
CA ARG A 275 6.83 46.69 -67.39
C ARG A 275 7.98 47.71 -67.51
N ARG A 276 9.23 47.30 -67.24
CA ARG A 276 10.43 48.13 -67.31
C ARG A 276 11.33 47.81 -68.52
N GLU A 277 11.03 46.73 -69.24
CA GLU A 277 11.55 46.42 -70.58
C GLU A 277 10.59 46.97 -71.64
#